data_AF-A0A3D1BGY9-F1
#
_entry.id   AF-A0A3D1BGY9-F1
#
_cell.length_a   1.000
_cell.length_b   1.000
_cell.length_c   1.000
_cell.angle_alpha   90.00
_cell.angle_beta   90.00
_cell.angle_gamma   90.00
#
_symmetry.space_group_name_H-M   'P 1'
#
loop_
_entity.id
_entity.type
_entity.pdbx_description
1 polymer ?
#
loop_
_entity_poly.entity_id
_entity_poly.type
_entity_poly.pdbx_seq_one_letter_code
_entity_poly.pdbx_strand_id
1 'polypeptide(L)'
;MLHDLPKGQNRAKALAHMTEAHPEFWPTWCEDILQLGDARDSVTVDVLRQFLTEMRPMLEAIDSTSGQENVLRRETEALLDGLKRHQVLFPEDPVPDVVWMPSGFNFALYPTPTCLAVGLDWFMGPTQPLLQELPPSQFPQYRLNRMKPEWMASDAMKGWLLVTHQHRIPPGTRTADLMLF
;
A
#
# COMPACT_ATOMS: atom_id res chain seq x y z
N MET A 1 1.41 -12.45 -3.09
CA MET A 1 1.88 -12.47 -1.70
C MET A 1 0.94 -13.20 -0.74
N LEU A 2 -0.32 -12.77 -0.53
CA LEU A 2 -1.24 -13.45 0.42
C LEU A 2 -1.65 -14.86 -0.02
N HIS A 3 -1.88 -15.06 -1.32
CA HIS A 3 -2.25 -16.37 -1.88
C HIS A 3 -1.07 -17.36 -1.91
N ASP A 4 0.16 -16.88 -1.69
CA ASP A 4 1.39 -17.65 -1.77
C ASP A 4 1.86 -18.16 -0.40
N LEU A 5 1.18 -17.78 0.69
CA LEU A 5 1.51 -18.29 2.02
C LEU A 5 1.28 -19.81 2.09
N PRO A 6 2.33 -20.62 2.34
CA PRO A 6 2.18 -22.06 2.35
C PRO A 6 1.25 -22.51 3.48
N LYS A 7 0.06 -23.00 3.12
CA LYS A 7 -0.92 -23.52 4.09
C LYS A 7 -0.34 -24.79 4.76
N GLY A 8 -0.10 -24.74 6.06
CA GLY A 8 0.32 -25.89 6.87
C GLY A 8 1.82 -26.21 6.91
N GLN A 9 2.72 -25.33 6.46
CA GLN A 9 4.17 -25.58 6.53
C GLN A 9 4.84 -24.98 7.79
N ASN A 10 5.99 -25.58 8.18
CA ASN A 10 6.92 -25.09 9.20
C ASN A 10 7.26 -23.60 8.97
N ARG A 11 7.23 -22.78 10.02
CA ARG A 11 7.52 -21.33 10.01
C ARG A 11 8.77 -20.96 9.20
N ALA A 12 9.85 -21.75 9.30
CA ALA A 12 11.09 -21.49 8.55
C ALA A 12 10.91 -21.61 7.02
N LYS A 13 10.06 -22.53 6.55
CA LYS A 13 9.79 -22.69 5.11
C LYS A 13 8.88 -21.60 4.58
N ALA A 14 7.89 -21.16 5.37
CA ALA A 14 7.05 -20.03 5.01
C ALA A 14 7.87 -18.73 4.91
N LEU A 15 8.77 -18.50 5.87
CA LEU A 15 9.69 -17.36 5.83
C LEU A 15 10.60 -17.37 4.61
N ALA A 16 11.23 -18.51 4.32
CA ALA A 16 12.09 -18.68 3.15
C ALA A 16 11.32 -18.39 1.85
N HIS A 17 10.10 -18.92 1.72
CA HIS A 17 9.25 -18.68 0.56
C HIS A 17 8.92 -17.19 0.34
N MET A 18 8.57 -16.47 1.41
CA MET A 18 8.27 -15.03 1.32
C MET A 18 9.50 -14.19 0.98
N THR A 19 10.65 -14.56 1.56
CA THR A 19 11.93 -13.90 1.32
C THR A 19 12.42 -14.15 -0.11
N GLU A 20 12.22 -15.35 -0.66
CA GLU A 20 12.63 -15.68 -2.03
C GLU A 20 11.70 -15.07 -3.07
N ALA A 21 10.39 -15.04 -2.83
CA ALA A 21 9.42 -14.50 -3.78
C ALA A 21 9.46 -12.97 -3.87
N HIS A 22 9.72 -12.29 -2.74
CA HIS A 22 9.70 -10.83 -2.64
C HIS A 22 10.81 -10.30 -1.72
N PRO A 23 12.10 -10.50 -2.07
CA PRO A 23 13.23 -10.21 -1.18
C PRO A 23 13.33 -8.73 -0.76
N GLU A 24 12.98 -7.81 -1.66
CA GLU A 24 13.05 -6.37 -1.39
C GLU A 24 11.79 -5.84 -0.70
N PHE A 25 10.63 -6.41 -0.99
CA PHE A 25 9.36 -5.90 -0.48
C PHE A 25 8.94 -6.53 0.86
N TRP A 26 9.31 -7.79 1.13
CA TRP A 26 8.93 -8.47 2.37
C TRP A 26 9.36 -7.71 3.63
N PRO A 27 10.63 -7.25 3.77
CA PRO A 27 11.02 -6.45 4.93
C PRO A 27 10.20 -5.18 5.08
N THR A 28 10.03 -4.42 4.00
CA THR A 28 9.23 -3.18 3.97
C THR A 28 7.78 -3.43 4.42
N TRP A 29 7.14 -4.47 3.88
CA TRP A 29 5.75 -4.76 4.22
C TRP A 29 5.60 -5.23 5.67
N CYS A 30 6.53 -6.07 6.12
CA CYS A 30 6.47 -6.70 7.44
C CYS A 30 6.87 -5.76 8.57
N GLU A 31 8.02 -5.08 8.44
CA GLU A 31 8.63 -4.25 9.48
C GLU A 31 8.06 -2.83 9.47
N ASP A 32 7.97 -2.21 8.29
CA ASP A 32 7.62 -0.79 8.20
C ASP A 32 6.11 -0.57 8.09
N ILE A 33 5.45 -1.32 7.20
CA ILE A 33 4.03 -1.11 6.90
C ILE A 33 3.15 -1.77 7.95
N LEU A 34 3.33 -3.06 8.23
CA LEU A 34 2.49 -3.82 9.17
C LEU A 34 3.05 -3.88 10.60
N GLN A 35 4.33 -3.56 10.79
CA GLN A 35 5.00 -3.56 12.09
C GLN A 35 4.87 -4.88 12.87
N LEU A 36 4.99 -6.01 12.17
CA LEU A 36 4.79 -7.35 12.74
C LEU A 36 6.02 -7.88 13.51
N GLY A 37 7.19 -7.27 13.31
CA GLY A 37 8.47 -7.71 13.86
C GLY A 37 9.55 -7.90 12.78
N ASP A 38 10.76 -8.31 13.19
CA ASP A 38 11.92 -8.53 12.29
C ASP A 38 11.55 -9.55 11.21
N ALA A 39 11.69 -9.16 9.94
CA ALA A 39 11.34 -9.95 8.78
C ALA A 39 12.20 -11.21 8.59
N ARG A 40 13.25 -11.39 9.40
CA ARG A 40 14.11 -12.58 9.43
C ARG A 40 13.80 -13.48 10.61
N ASP A 41 13.00 -13.03 11.58
CA ASP A 41 12.56 -13.87 12.68
C ASP A 41 11.40 -14.76 12.23
N SER A 42 11.55 -16.07 12.43
CA SER A 42 10.49 -17.04 12.17
C SER A 42 9.24 -16.84 13.03
N VAL A 43 9.33 -16.16 14.17
CA VAL A 43 8.18 -15.79 15.01
C VAL A 43 7.25 -14.81 14.29
N THR A 44 7.80 -13.94 13.45
CA THR A 44 7.05 -12.95 12.68
C THR A 44 6.04 -13.60 11.73
N VAL A 45 6.30 -14.83 11.28
CA VAL A 45 5.34 -15.62 10.49
C VAL A 45 4.07 -15.94 11.29
N ASP A 46 4.19 -16.20 12.59
CA ASP A 46 3.04 -16.49 13.44
C ASP A 46 2.24 -15.21 13.71
N VAL A 47 2.90 -14.07 13.89
CA VAL A 47 2.25 -12.74 14.00
C VAL A 47 1.51 -12.40 12.70
N LEU A 48 2.11 -12.66 11.54
CA LEU A 48 1.44 -12.48 10.25
C LEU A 48 0.18 -13.37 10.15
N ARG A 49 0.26 -14.64 10.53
CA ARG A 49 -0.91 -15.53 10.52
C ARG A 49 -2.04 -15.03 11.43
N GLN A 50 -1.67 -14.49 12.59
CA GLN A 50 -2.63 -13.86 13.50
C GLN A 50 -3.28 -12.65 12.84
N PHE A 51 -2.48 -11.73 12.26
CA PHE A 51 -2.98 -10.59 11.49
C PHE A 51 -3.98 -11.02 10.41
N LEU A 52 -3.65 -12.02 9.59
CA LEU A 52 -4.56 -12.50 8.53
C LEU A 52 -5.84 -13.12 9.07
N THR A 53 -5.77 -13.71 10.26
CA THR A 53 -6.94 -14.31 10.92
C THR A 53 -7.85 -13.22 11.47
N GLU A 54 -7.29 -12.20 12.11
CA GLU A 54 -8.03 -11.10 12.73
C GLU A 54 -8.59 -10.13 11.67
N MET A 55 -7.81 -9.85 10.62
CA MET A 55 -8.17 -8.91 9.56
C MET A 55 -8.96 -9.53 8.41
N ARG A 56 -9.41 -10.79 8.54
CA ARG A 56 -10.18 -11.47 7.49
C ARG A 56 -11.36 -10.65 6.94
N PRO A 57 -12.19 -9.96 7.75
CA PRO A 57 -13.25 -9.11 7.21
C PRO A 57 -12.74 -8.01 6.27
N MET A 58 -11.60 -7.38 6.61
CA MET A 58 -10.96 -6.38 5.76
C MET A 58 -10.41 -7.00 4.46
N LEU A 59 -9.81 -8.20 4.56
CA LEU A 59 -9.29 -8.90 3.38
C LEU A 59 -10.43 -9.31 2.42
N GLU A 60 -11.55 -9.82 2.94
CA GLU A 60 -12.75 -10.12 2.15
C GLU A 60 -13.38 -8.84 1.53
N ALA A 61 -13.34 -7.73 2.28
CA ALA A 61 -13.77 -6.44 1.77
C ALA A 61 -12.87 -5.97 0.61
N ILE A 62 -11.55 -6.14 0.70
CA ILE A 62 -10.62 -5.88 -0.41
C ILE A 62 -10.96 -6.76 -1.62
N ASP A 63 -11.06 -8.08 -1.45
CA ASP A 63 -11.31 -9.02 -2.55
C ASP A 63 -12.63 -8.73 -3.28
N SER A 64 -13.63 -8.23 -2.57
CA SER A 64 -14.93 -7.84 -3.13
C SER A 64 -14.99 -6.40 -3.66
N THR A 65 -13.93 -5.59 -3.54
CA THR A 65 -13.92 -4.17 -3.95
C THR A 65 -12.65 -3.77 -4.71
N SER A 66 -11.68 -3.13 -4.05
CA SER A 66 -10.43 -2.63 -4.64
C SER A 66 -9.51 -3.73 -5.20
N GLY A 67 -9.62 -4.94 -4.66
CA GLY A 67 -8.87 -6.13 -5.07
C GLY A 67 -9.51 -6.91 -6.20
N GLN A 68 -10.69 -6.53 -6.71
CA GLN A 68 -11.30 -7.23 -7.85
C GLN A 68 -10.39 -7.14 -9.09
N GLU A 69 -10.28 -8.24 -9.85
CA GLU A 69 -9.36 -8.34 -10.99
C GLU A 69 -9.57 -7.23 -12.03
N ASN A 70 -10.82 -6.90 -12.35
CA ASN A 70 -11.15 -5.82 -13.29
C ASN A 70 -10.76 -4.43 -12.76
N VAL A 71 -10.88 -4.20 -11.45
CA VAL A 71 -10.46 -2.95 -10.80
C VAL A 71 -8.94 -2.85 -10.82
N LEU A 72 -8.24 -3.88 -10.35
CA LEU A 72 -6.77 -3.93 -10.36
C LEU A 72 -6.21 -3.74 -11.76
N ARG A 73 -6.79 -4.39 -12.78
CA ARG A 73 -6.37 -4.23 -14.18
C ARG A 73 -6.53 -2.78 -14.65
N ARG A 74 -7.71 -2.20 -14.46
CA ARG A 74 -8.01 -0.82 -14.85
C ARG A 74 -7.06 0.18 -14.19
N GLU A 75 -6.87 0.07 -12.87
CA GLU A 75 -6.03 1.00 -12.11
C GLU A 75 -4.54 0.79 -12.41
N THR A 76 -4.11 -0.45 -12.65
CA THR A 76 -2.74 -0.73 -13.10
C THR A 76 -2.47 -0.10 -14.47
N GLU A 77 -3.38 -0.26 -15.44
CA GLU A 77 -3.24 0.36 -16.77
C GLU A 77 -3.17 1.89 -16.68
N ALA A 78 -4.05 2.51 -15.88
CA ALA A 78 -4.06 3.95 -15.68
C ALA A 78 -2.78 4.47 -15.00
N LEU A 79 -2.29 3.76 -13.98
CA LEU A 79 -1.05 4.12 -13.29
C LEU A 79 0.16 3.96 -14.20
N LEU A 80 0.23 2.87 -14.99
CA LEU A 80 1.29 2.66 -15.97
C LEU A 80 1.33 3.77 -17.03
N ASP A 81 0.18 4.26 -17.50
CA ASP A 81 0.14 5.41 -18.41
C ASP A 81 0.70 6.68 -17.75
N GLY A 82 0.34 6.93 -16.49
CA GLY A 82 0.88 8.03 -15.69
C GLY A 82 2.40 7.96 -15.51
N LEU A 83 2.92 6.78 -15.15
CA LEU A 83 4.35 6.55 -14.98
C LEU A 83 5.14 6.70 -16.30
N LYS A 84 4.59 6.22 -17.43
CA LYS A 84 5.20 6.42 -18.75
C LYS A 84 5.33 7.91 -19.10
N ARG A 85 4.29 8.71 -18.84
CA ARG A 85 4.33 10.16 -19.07
C ARG A 85 5.31 10.85 -18.14
N HIS A 86 5.39 10.45 -16.88
CA HIS A 86 6.40 10.96 -15.94
C HIS A 86 7.81 10.64 -16.40
N GLN A 87 8.09 9.43 -16.89
CA GLN A 87 9.39 9.05 -17.43
C GLN A 87 9.80 9.87 -18.67
N VAL A 88 8.84 10.26 -19.52
CA VAL A 88 9.14 11.18 -20.64
C VAL A 88 9.58 12.56 -20.15
N LEU A 89 8.98 13.06 -19.06
CA LEU A 89 9.32 14.36 -18.48
C LEU A 89 10.60 14.31 -17.64
N PHE A 90 10.89 13.17 -17.01
CA PHE A 90 12.05 12.95 -16.15
C PHE A 90 12.74 11.63 -16.52
N PRO A 91 13.53 11.61 -17.61
CA PRO A 91 14.13 10.37 -18.12
C PRO A 91 15.12 9.70 -17.16
N GLU A 92 15.71 10.47 -16.23
CA GLU A 92 16.67 10.00 -15.24
C GLU A 92 16.01 9.50 -13.95
N ASP A 93 14.71 9.75 -13.75
CA ASP A 93 14.00 9.28 -12.56
C ASP A 93 13.74 7.76 -12.67
N PRO A 94 13.84 7.00 -11.56
CA PRO A 94 13.47 5.59 -11.57
C PRO A 94 11.96 5.42 -11.79
N VAL A 95 11.59 4.35 -12.48
CA VAL A 95 10.19 3.87 -12.54
C VAL A 95 10.01 2.85 -11.43
N PRO A 96 9.07 3.06 -10.49
CA PRO A 96 8.89 2.15 -9.37
C PRO A 96 8.18 0.87 -9.80
N ASP A 97 8.53 -0.23 -9.13
CA ASP A 97 7.66 -1.41 -9.10
C ASP A 97 6.40 -1.08 -8.28
N VAL A 98 5.22 -1.51 -8.75
CA VAL A 98 3.95 -1.22 -8.08
C VAL A 98 3.47 -2.47 -7.34
N VAL A 99 3.14 -2.32 -6.06
CA VAL A 99 2.62 -3.41 -5.24
C VAL A 99 1.27 -3.04 -4.64
N TRP A 100 0.23 -3.76 -5.04
CA TRP A 100 -1.09 -3.72 -4.42
C TRP A 100 -1.12 -4.64 -3.20
N MET A 101 -1.36 -4.09 -2.01
CA MET A 101 -1.21 -4.84 -0.75
C MET A 101 -2.27 -4.46 0.28
N PRO A 102 -2.61 -5.34 1.23
CA PRO A 102 -3.32 -4.94 2.43
C PRO A 102 -2.34 -4.27 3.40
N SER A 103 -2.67 -3.05 3.82
CA SER A 103 -1.85 -2.22 4.70
C SER A 103 -2.29 -2.25 6.16
N GLY A 104 -3.40 -2.92 6.48
CA GLY A 104 -3.97 -2.92 7.83
C GLY A 104 -4.43 -1.53 8.28
N PHE A 105 -4.83 -0.67 7.35
CA PHE A 105 -5.11 0.75 7.54
C PHE A 105 -3.93 1.60 8.03
N ASN A 106 -2.69 1.11 7.91
CA ASN A 106 -1.51 1.88 8.32
C ASN A 106 -1.12 2.91 7.27
N PHE A 107 -1.12 2.55 5.97
CA PHE A 107 -0.69 3.44 4.89
C PHE A 107 -1.51 3.24 3.62
N ALA A 108 -2.14 4.32 3.13
CA ALA A 108 -2.78 4.33 1.81
C ALA A 108 -1.74 4.16 0.69
N LEU A 109 -0.60 4.83 0.84
CA LEU A 109 0.50 4.86 -0.12
C LEU A 109 1.82 4.80 0.65
N TYR A 110 2.74 3.96 0.19
CA TYR A 110 4.06 3.84 0.76
C TYR A 110 5.12 3.81 -0.36
N PRO A 111 5.56 4.99 -0.85
CA PRO A 111 6.64 5.11 -1.82
C PRO A 111 8.01 4.85 -1.16
N THR A 112 8.82 4.02 -1.80
CA THR A 112 10.24 3.76 -1.49
C THR A 112 11.08 4.07 -2.73
N PRO A 113 12.42 4.10 -2.66
CA PRO A 113 13.24 4.37 -3.84
C PRO A 113 12.99 3.45 -5.06
N THR A 114 12.56 2.20 -4.82
CA THR A 114 12.37 1.20 -5.90
C THR A 114 10.92 0.73 -6.05
N CYS A 115 10.07 0.93 -5.05
CA CYS A 115 8.71 0.39 -5.01
C CYS A 115 7.68 1.43 -4.57
N LEU A 116 6.50 1.40 -5.18
CA LEU A 116 5.30 2.12 -4.78
C LEU A 116 4.26 1.11 -4.28
N ALA A 117 4.16 0.98 -2.94
CA ALA A 117 3.14 0.13 -2.35
C ALA A 117 1.84 0.91 -2.16
N VAL A 118 0.70 0.29 -2.48
CA VAL A 118 -0.63 0.89 -2.39
C VAL A 118 -1.53 0.00 -1.54
N GLY A 119 -2.05 0.59 -0.45
CA GLY A 119 -2.91 -0.08 0.53
C GLY A 119 -4.34 -0.22 0.02
N LEU A 120 -4.75 -1.41 -0.41
CA LEU A 120 -6.07 -1.67 -0.99
C LEU A 120 -7.23 -1.43 -0.02
N ASP A 121 -6.99 -1.60 1.28
CA ASP A 121 -7.92 -1.27 2.36
C ASP A 121 -8.30 0.21 2.39
N TRP A 122 -7.49 1.10 1.80
CA TRP A 122 -7.80 2.52 1.67
C TRP A 122 -8.72 2.87 0.50
N PHE A 123 -9.11 1.88 -0.32
CA PHE A 123 -9.85 2.11 -1.55
C PHE A 123 -11.08 1.18 -1.69
N MET A 124 -11.63 0.69 -0.58
CA MET A 124 -12.72 -0.31 -0.60
C MET A 124 -14.11 0.22 -0.98
N GLY A 125 -14.23 1.50 -1.29
CA GLY A 125 -15.49 2.18 -1.56
C GLY A 125 -16.12 2.76 -0.29
N PRO A 126 -16.64 4.00 -0.32
CA PRO A 126 -17.17 4.68 0.87
C PRO A 126 -18.43 4.02 1.46
N THR A 127 -19.09 3.14 0.70
CA THR A 127 -20.30 2.43 1.10
C THR A 127 -20.05 1.05 1.69
N GLN A 128 -18.79 0.59 1.76
CA GLN A 128 -18.42 -0.71 2.33
C GLN A 128 -18.80 -0.75 3.82
N PRO A 129 -19.72 -1.64 4.28
CA PRO A 129 -20.18 -1.67 5.66
C PRO A 129 -19.07 -1.72 6.73
N LEU A 130 -17.96 -2.43 6.46
CA LEU A 130 -16.83 -2.52 7.40
C LEU A 130 -16.27 -1.14 7.78
N LEU A 131 -16.34 -0.15 6.89
CA LEU A 131 -15.85 1.20 7.17
C LEU A 131 -16.67 1.94 8.24
N GLN A 132 -17.93 1.53 8.47
CA GLN A 132 -18.80 2.13 9.49
C GLN A 132 -18.42 1.70 10.91
N GLU A 133 -17.65 0.62 11.05
CA GLU A 133 -17.16 0.11 12.34
C GLU A 133 -15.86 0.78 12.78
N LEU A 134 -15.21 1.54 11.88
CA LEU A 134 -13.95 2.21 12.17
C LEU A 134 -14.14 3.40 13.13
N PRO A 135 -13.20 3.65 14.07
CA PRO A 135 -13.31 4.74 15.01
C PRO A 135 -13.40 6.11 14.30
N PRO A 136 -14.46 6.92 14.50
CA PRO A 136 -14.60 8.21 13.82
C PRO A 136 -13.48 9.21 14.12
N SER A 137 -12.78 9.05 15.25
CA SER A 137 -11.61 9.85 15.62
C SER A 137 -10.42 9.62 14.69
N GLN A 138 -10.30 8.42 14.11
CA GLN A 138 -9.25 8.05 13.16
C GLN A 138 -9.76 8.07 11.71
N PHE A 139 -11.04 7.76 11.51
CA PHE A 139 -11.68 7.67 10.20
C PHE A 139 -12.90 8.60 10.13
N PRO A 140 -12.68 9.92 10.10
CA PRO A 140 -13.77 10.88 9.93
C PRO A 140 -14.45 10.71 8.57
N GLN A 141 -15.72 11.11 8.45
CA GLN A 141 -16.54 10.86 7.25
C GLN A 141 -15.89 11.38 5.95
N TYR A 142 -15.21 12.52 5.98
CA TYR A 142 -14.54 13.05 4.79
C TYR A 142 -13.44 12.11 4.28
N ARG A 143 -12.76 11.37 5.15
CA ARG A 143 -11.74 10.38 4.80
C ARG A 143 -12.41 9.14 4.19
N LEU A 144 -13.46 8.63 4.83
CA LEU A 144 -14.24 7.50 4.32
C LEU A 144 -14.81 7.78 2.93
N ASN A 145 -15.36 8.98 2.70
CA ASN A 145 -15.89 9.42 1.40
C ASN A 145 -14.85 9.42 0.27
N ARG A 146 -13.56 9.47 0.62
CA ARG A 146 -12.43 9.46 -0.32
C ARG A 146 -11.86 8.06 -0.59
N MET A 147 -12.30 7.02 0.12
CA MET A 147 -11.79 5.65 -0.04
C MET A 147 -12.38 4.98 -1.28
N LYS A 148 -12.13 5.52 -2.47
CA LYS A 148 -12.78 5.13 -3.73
C LYS A 148 -11.83 4.31 -4.62
N PRO A 149 -12.22 3.13 -5.11
CA PRO A 149 -11.38 2.31 -5.98
C PRO A 149 -10.87 3.07 -7.22
N GLU A 150 -11.71 3.92 -7.81
CA GLU A 150 -11.37 4.74 -8.99
C GLU A 150 -10.31 5.82 -8.76
N TRP A 151 -9.81 6.00 -7.53
CA TRP A 151 -8.74 6.95 -7.21
C TRP A 151 -7.39 6.28 -6.96
N MET A 152 -7.31 4.95 -7.03
CA MET A 152 -6.08 4.21 -6.75
C MET A 152 -4.92 4.68 -7.63
N ALA A 153 -5.10 4.73 -8.95
CA ALA A 153 -4.05 5.16 -9.86
C ALA A 153 -3.64 6.62 -9.66
N SER A 154 -4.62 7.53 -9.50
CA SER A 154 -4.34 8.96 -9.35
C SER A 154 -3.65 9.28 -8.02
N ASP A 155 -4.11 8.68 -6.92
CA ASP A 155 -3.53 8.91 -5.61
C ASP A 155 -2.14 8.26 -5.55
N ALA A 156 -1.95 7.06 -6.12
CA ALA A 156 -0.64 6.42 -6.24
C ALA A 156 0.36 7.30 -7.01
N MET A 157 -0.03 7.80 -8.19
CA MET A 157 0.82 8.70 -8.98
C MET A 157 1.15 9.98 -8.21
N LYS A 158 0.18 10.58 -7.52
CA LYS A 158 0.39 11.76 -6.69
C LYS A 158 1.38 11.48 -5.55
N GLY A 159 1.21 10.36 -4.84
CA GLY A 159 2.10 9.97 -3.74
C GLY A 159 3.53 9.74 -4.22
N TRP A 160 3.70 9.07 -5.37
CA TRP A 160 5.00 8.92 -6.00
C TRP A 160 5.66 10.26 -6.30
N LEU A 161 4.95 11.15 -7.00
CA LEU A 161 5.49 12.45 -7.39
C LEU A 161 5.86 13.31 -6.18
N LEU A 162 5.04 13.30 -5.13
CA LEU A 162 5.30 14.06 -3.91
C LEU A 162 6.61 13.61 -3.26
N VAL A 163 6.87 12.31 -3.15
CA VAL A 163 8.10 11.79 -2.53
C VAL A 163 9.31 11.96 -3.44
N THR A 164 9.19 11.61 -4.72
CA THR A 164 10.30 11.68 -5.68
C THR A 164 10.77 13.12 -5.92
N HIS A 165 9.84 14.08 -5.95
CA HIS A 165 10.13 15.48 -6.26
C HIS A 165 10.15 16.41 -5.05
N GLN A 166 10.01 15.91 -3.80
CA GLN A 166 10.00 16.76 -2.60
C GLN A 166 11.25 17.66 -2.49
N HIS A 167 12.40 17.18 -2.97
CA HIS A 167 13.67 17.90 -2.95
C HIS A 167 13.67 19.17 -3.81
N ARG A 168 12.70 19.31 -4.72
CA ARG A 168 12.53 20.49 -5.57
C ARG A 168 11.73 21.60 -4.89
N ILE A 169 11.10 21.31 -3.75
CA ILE A 169 10.37 22.29 -2.97
C ILE A 169 11.41 23.09 -2.15
N PRO A 170 11.55 24.41 -2.39
CA PRO A 170 12.51 25.21 -1.65
C PRO A 170 12.12 25.27 -0.17
N PRO A 171 13.09 25.30 0.76
CA PRO A 171 12.79 25.42 2.18
C PRO A 171 12.11 26.77 2.44
N GLY A 172 10.92 26.71 3.04
CA GLY A 172 10.20 27.90 3.48
C GLY A 172 10.90 28.56 4.67
N THR A 173 10.98 29.90 4.67
CA THR A 173 11.54 30.65 5.81
C THR A 173 10.56 30.82 6.96
N ARG A 174 9.26 30.74 6.68
CA ARG A 174 8.18 30.88 7.67
C ARG A 174 7.40 29.59 7.75
N THR A 175 6.74 29.36 8.89
CA THR A 175 5.80 28.24 9.07
C THR A 175 4.69 28.24 8.00
N ALA A 176 4.24 29.41 7.56
CA ALA A 176 3.26 29.53 6.47
C ALA A 176 3.85 29.09 5.11
N ASP A 177 5.16 29.21 4.92
CA ASP A 177 5.85 28.82 3.69
C ASP A 177 6.08 27.30 3.63
N LEU A 178 6.00 26.60 4.78
CA LEU A 178 6.07 25.13 4.85
C LEU A 178 4.80 24.43 4.36
N MET A 179 3.68 25.17 4.26
CA MET A 179 2.34 24.64 3.93
C MET A 179 1.87 25.04 2.53
N LEU A 180 2.71 25.71 1.73
CA LEU A 180 2.40 26.05 0.34
C LEU A 180 2.58 24.80 -0.55
N PHE A 181 1.59 23.92 -0.45
CA PHE A 181 1.31 22.80 -1.35
C PHE A 181 0.12 23.14 -2.25
#